data_AF-A0A2M7N628-F1
#
_entry.id   AF-A0A2M7N628-F1
#
_cell.length_a   1.000
_cell.length_b   1.000
_cell.length_c   1.000
_cell.angle_alpha   90.00
_cell.angle_beta   90.00
_cell.angle_gamma   90.00
#
_symmetry.space_group_name_H-M   'P 1'
#
loop_
_entity.id
_entity.type
_entity.pdbx_description
1 polymer ?
#
loop_
_entity_poly.entity_id
_entity_poly.type
_entity_poly.pdbx_seq_one_letter_code
_entity_poly.pdbx_strand_id
1 'polypeptide(L)'
;MLLVYSKNNSSRLNYILKFIFEELLGVKYIITTEKEEYNSFSGAKINYSTDDSLSGLWICSTDLLFSKKIKKQELGIFNSSWGNIIFRTPLNIQIPFDIFSASFYLLSRYEEYLPFNSDEHNRFTPESSIA
;
A
#
# COMPACT_ATOMS: atom_id res chain seq x y z
N MET A 1 12.56 -11.26 12.13
CA MET A 1 11.19 -10.75 12.37
C MET A 1 11.21 -9.27 12.04
N LEU A 2 10.35 -8.84 11.12
CA LEU A 2 10.24 -7.47 10.62
C LEU A 2 9.22 -6.69 11.47
N LEU A 3 9.54 -5.46 11.86
CA LEU A 3 8.55 -4.57 12.51
C LEU A 3 8.03 -3.55 11.50
N VAL A 4 6.71 -3.42 11.38
CA VAL A 4 6.05 -2.42 10.54
C VAL A 4 5.30 -1.44 11.44
N TYR A 5 5.74 -0.19 11.48
CA TYR A 5 4.98 0.87 12.14
C TYR A 5 3.92 1.42 11.21
N SER A 6 2.72 1.64 11.74
CA SER A 6 1.65 2.38 11.08
C SER A 6 0.87 3.16 12.13
N LYS A 7 0.38 4.36 11.80
CA LYS A 7 -0.44 5.15 12.73
C LYS A 7 -1.70 4.38 13.18
N ASN A 8 -2.29 3.62 12.27
CA ASN A 8 -3.51 2.86 12.51
C ASN A 8 -3.36 1.43 11.98
N ASN A 9 -4.04 0.47 12.61
CA ASN A 9 -4.16 -0.88 12.07
C ASN A 9 -5.53 -1.07 11.38
N SER A 10 -5.54 -1.51 10.12
CA SER A 10 -6.77 -1.69 9.32
C SER A 10 -6.82 -3.05 8.65
N SER A 11 -8.01 -3.55 8.29
CA SER A 11 -8.14 -4.84 7.60
C SER A 11 -7.42 -4.87 6.26
N ARG A 12 -7.43 -3.76 5.50
CA ARG A 12 -6.72 -3.66 4.21
C ARG A 12 -5.20 -3.70 4.40
N LEU A 13 -4.68 -3.03 5.44
CA LEU A 13 -3.26 -3.06 5.78
C LEU A 13 -2.84 -4.47 6.22
N ASN A 14 -3.59 -5.10 7.13
CA ASN A 14 -3.29 -6.47 7.57
C ASN A 14 -3.26 -7.45 6.39
N TYR A 15 -4.26 -7.35 5.51
CA TYR A 15 -4.32 -8.20 4.32
C TYR A 15 -3.07 -8.07 3.45
N ILE A 16 -2.69 -6.83 3.09
CA ILE A 16 -1.59 -6.64 2.14
C ILE A 16 -0.22 -6.93 2.74
N LEU A 17 0.00 -6.60 4.02
CA LEU A 17 1.25 -6.94 4.69
C LEU A 17 1.39 -8.46 4.86
N LYS A 18 0.29 -9.16 5.18
CA LYS A 18 0.29 -10.63 5.26
C LYS A 18 0.63 -11.25 3.91
N PHE A 19 -0.06 -10.83 2.85
CA PHE A 19 0.18 -11.33 1.51
C PHE A 19 1.64 -11.13 1.09
N ILE A 20 2.19 -9.92 1.25
CA ILE A 20 3.56 -9.61 0.85
C ILE A 20 4.58 -10.34 1.74
N PHE A 21 4.49 -10.19 3.06
CA PHE A 21 5.55 -10.67 3.93
C PHE A 21 5.44 -12.15 4.23
N GLU A 22 4.27 -12.66 4.59
CA GLU A 22 4.12 -14.08 4.94
C GLU A 22 3.99 -14.96 3.69
N GLU A 23 3.07 -14.63 2.79
CA GLU A 23 2.69 -15.52 1.69
C GLU A 23 3.68 -15.48 0.51
N LEU A 24 4.15 -14.29 0.12
CA LEU A 24 5.12 -14.13 -0.98
C LEU A 24 6.57 -14.27 -0.53
N LEU A 25 6.96 -13.63 0.58
CA LEU A 25 8.37 -13.55 0.98
C LEU A 25 8.77 -14.57 2.07
N GLY A 26 7.81 -15.19 2.77
CA GLY A 26 8.09 -16.10 3.89
C GLY A 26 8.74 -15.42 5.11
N VAL A 27 8.57 -14.10 5.25
CA VAL A 27 9.10 -13.25 6.32
C VAL A 27 8.06 -13.04 7.41
N LYS A 28 8.38 -13.43 8.64
CA LYS A 28 7.56 -13.09 9.81
C LYS A 28 7.62 -11.59 10.09
N TYR A 29 6.46 -10.96 10.25
CA TYR A 29 6.33 -9.54 10.57
C TYR A 29 5.39 -9.30 11.75
N ILE A 30 5.51 -8.13 12.38
CA ILE A 30 4.59 -7.61 13.41
C ILE A 30 4.25 -6.17 13.04
N ILE A 31 3.00 -5.76 13.26
CA ILE A 31 2.56 -4.37 13.13
C ILE A 31 2.56 -3.73 14.52
N THR A 32 3.10 -2.52 14.65
CA THR A 32 2.94 -1.68 15.84
C THR A 32 2.33 -0.33 15.50
N THR A 33 1.52 0.19 16.41
CA THR A 33 1.00 1.58 16.39
C THR A 33 1.77 2.50 17.34
N GLU A 34 2.69 1.96 18.14
CA GLU A 34 3.40 2.66 19.18
C GLU A 34 4.79 3.09 18.67
N LYS A 35 5.05 4.40 18.64
CA LYS A 35 6.34 4.94 18.16
C LYS A 35 7.51 4.50 19.05
N GLU A 36 7.25 4.31 20.33
CA GLU A 36 8.19 3.96 21.38
C GLU A 36 8.67 2.51 21.19
N GLU A 37 7.76 1.60 20.85
CA GLU A 37 8.09 0.23 20.44
C GLU A 37 8.92 0.24 19.15
N TYR A 38 8.52 1.04 18.15
CA TYR A 38 9.27 1.18 16.91
C TYR A 38 10.70 1.71 17.11
N ASN A 39 10.85 2.72 17.97
CA ASN A 39 12.14 3.35 18.24
C ASN A 39 13.08 2.43 19.03
N SER A 40 12.54 1.68 19.98
CA SER A 40 13.31 0.71 20.77
C SER A 40 13.63 -0.59 20.02
N PHE A 41 12.96 -0.87 18.89
CA PHE A 41 13.24 -2.04 18.07
C PHE A 41 14.59 -1.95 17.35
N SER A 42 15.44 -2.94 17.59
CA SER A 42 16.81 -3.04 17.06
C SER A 42 16.94 -3.83 15.75
N GLY A 43 15.89 -4.53 15.32
CA GLY A 43 15.87 -5.30 14.08
C GLY A 43 15.48 -4.47 12.85
N ALA A 44 15.30 -5.16 11.72
CA ALA A 44 14.78 -4.56 10.49
C ALA A 44 13.37 -4.01 10.72
N LYS A 45 13.15 -2.74 10.34
CA LYS A 45 11.89 -2.05 10.56
C LYS A 45 11.50 -1.15 9.40
N ILE A 46 10.20 -1.09 9.14
CA ILE A 46 9.57 -0.26 8.12
C ILE A 46 8.67 0.76 8.82
N ASN A 47 8.89 2.02 8.51
CA ASN A 47 7.96 3.09 8.84
C ASN A 47 6.96 3.23 7.70
N TYR A 48 5.73 2.78 7.91
CA TYR A 48 4.62 2.98 6.96
C TYR A 48 3.70 4.08 7.48
N SER A 49 4.07 5.33 7.21
CA SER A 49 3.31 6.50 7.65
C SER A 49 3.66 7.74 6.81
N THR A 50 2.93 8.84 7.03
CA THR A 50 3.24 10.14 6.42
C THR A 50 4.36 10.91 7.13
N ASP A 51 4.94 10.36 8.20
CA ASP A 51 5.98 10.99 9.03
C ASP A 51 7.32 10.38 8.64
N ASP A 52 8.24 11.16 8.08
CA ASP A 52 9.55 10.71 7.58
C ASP A 52 10.68 10.80 8.62
N SER A 53 10.36 11.24 9.84
CA SER A 53 11.36 11.46 10.90
C SER A 53 11.87 10.17 11.56
N LEU A 54 11.20 9.04 11.34
CA LEU A 54 11.57 7.77 11.96
C LEU A 54 12.66 7.05 11.16
N SER A 55 13.61 6.45 11.87
CA SER A 55 14.68 5.62 11.29
C SER A 55 14.16 4.36 10.58
N GLY A 56 14.97 3.78 9.68
CA GLY A 56 14.64 2.55 8.96
C GLY A 56 14.17 2.81 7.53
N LEU A 57 13.57 1.78 6.90
CA LEU A 57 12.99 1.95 5.57
C LEU A 57 11.67 2.71 5.70
N TRP A 58 11.57 3.85 5.03
CA TRP A 58 10.34 4.64 5.03
C TRP A 58 9.54 4.39 3.74
N ILE A 59 8.25 4.08 3.91
CA ILE A 59 7.25 4.00 2.86
C ILE A 59 6.17 5.01 3.22
N CYS A 60 6.06 6.08 2.44
CA CYS A 60 5.04 7.10 2.68
C CYS A 60 3.66 6.51 2.40
N SER A 61 2.79 6.52 3.41
CA SER A 61 1.46 5.92 3.32
C SER A 61 0.44 6.86 2.67
N THR A 62 -0.45 6.31 1.87
CA THR A 62 -1.66 6.97 1.36
C THR A 62 -2.92 6.49 2.07
N ASP A 63 -4.05 7.12 1.80
CA ASP A 63 -5.30 6.91 2.55
C ASP A 63 -6.01 5.59 2.24
N LEU A 64 -5.68 4.91 1.13
CA LEU A 64 -6.45 3.76 0.63
C LEU A 64 -6.58 2.66 1.67
N LEU A 65 -5.46 2.28 2.32
CA LEU A 65 -5.47 1.19 3.29
C LEU A 65 -6.22 1.56 4.57
N PHE A 66 -6.38 2.84 4.90
CA PHE A 66 -7.06 3.28 6.12
C PHE A 66 -8.52 3.67 5.89
N SER A 67 -8.94 3.85 4.63
CA SER A 67 -10.31 4.17 4.28
C SER A 67 -11.25 2.98 4.48
N LYS A 68 -12.37 3.21 5.17
CA LYS A 68 -13.49 2.24 5.28
C LYS A 68 -14.43 2.27 4.07
N LYS A 69 -14.37 3.31 3.24
CA LYS A 69 -15.26 3.49 2.09
C LYS A 69 -14.56 3.00 0.82
N ILE A 70 -15.37 2.55 -0.13
CA ILE A 70 -14.93 2.35 -1.50
C ILE A 70 -15.20 3.66 -2.24
N LYS A 71 -14.16 4.27 -2.78
CA LYS A 71 -14.24 5.58 -3.47
C LYS A 71 -13.24 5.59 -4.61
N LYS A 72 -13.57 6.33 -5.68
CA LYS A 72 -12.66 6.53 -6.80
C LYS A 72 -11.33 7.09 -6.27
N GLN A 73 -10.24 6.47 -6.70
CA GLN A 73 -8.89 6.93 -6.44
C GLN A 73 -8.43 7.74 -7.66
N GLU A 74 -7.90 8.94 -7.45
CA GLU A 74 -7.32 9.74 -8.53
C GLU A 74 -5.90 9.24 -8.82
N LEU A 75 -5.83 8.15 -9.59
CA LEU A 75 -4.57 7.52 -9.93
C LEU A 75 -4.02 8.11 -11.23
N GLY A 76 -2.85 8.73 -11.13
CA GLY A 76 -1.97 8.92 -12.28
C GLY A 76 -1.03 7.73 -12.41
N ILE A 77 -0.79 7.26 -13.62
CA ILE A 77 0.31 6.34 -13.92
C ILE A 77 1.55 7.18 -14.17
N PHE A 78 2.61 6.94 -13.38
CA PHE A 78 3.87 7.65 -13.51
C PHE A 78 4.96 6.68 -13.92
N ASN A 79 5.74 7.04 -14.94
CA ASN A 79 6.91 6.25 -15.32
C ASN A 79 8.10 6.65 -14.43
N SER A 80 8.79 5.65 -13.89
CA SER A 80 9.94 5.84 -13.00
C SER A 80 10.96 4.70 -13.19
N SER A 81 12.09 4.76 -12.48
CA SER A 81 13.04 3.64 -12.41
C SER A 81 12.44 2.38 -11.77
N TRP A 82 11.31 2.50 -11.06
CA TRP A 82 10.53 1.40 -10.52
C TRP A 82 9.50 0.84 -11.52
N GLY A 83 9.51 1.33 -12.76
CA GLY A 83 8.49 1.04 -13.77
C GLY A 83 7.31 2.01 -13.68
N ASN A 84 6.15 1.56 -14.15
CA ASN A 84 4.89 2.29 -14.05
C ASN A 84 4.34 2.19 -12.63
N ILE A 85 4.27 3.31 -11.92
CA ILE A 85 3.81 3.38 -10.53
C ILE A 85 2.46 4.11 -10.44
N ILE A 86 1.62 3.63 -9.53
CA ILE A 86 0.39 4.27 -9.04
C ILE A 86 0.55 4.56 -7.55
N PHE A 87 -0.33 5.39 -6.95
CA PHE A 87 -0.19 5.87 -5.57
C PHE A 87 1.15 6.60 -5.32
N ARG A 88 1.54 7.46 -6.26
CA ARG A 88 2.74 8.29 -6.15
C ARG A 88 2.66 9.16 -4.89
N THR A 89 3.75 9.19 -4.14
CA THR A 89 3.88 10.03 -2.95
C THR A 89 4.71 11.27 -3.30
N PRO A 90 4.40 12.45 -2.72
CA PRO A 90 5.27 13.61 -2.84
C PRO A 90 6.63 13.26 -2.24
N LEU A 91 7.74 13.76 -2.84
CA LEU A 91 9.16 13.69 -2.41
C LEU A 91 10.09 12.81 -3.28
N ASN A 92 11.39 13.15 -3.24
CA ASN A 92 12.49 12.44 -3.91
C ASN A 92 13.00 11.30 -3.01
N ILE A 93 12.10 10.37 -2.67
CA ILE A 93 12.35 9.31 -1.69
C ILE A 93 12.72 8.00 -2.38
N GLN A 94 13.35 7.09 -1.64
CA GLN A 94 13.86 5.82 -2.17
C GLN A 94 12.76 5.00 -2.86
N ILE A 95 11.56 4.97 -2.29
CA ILE A 95 10.37 4.32 -2.85
C ILE A 95 9.34 5.41 -3.16
N PRO A 96 9.18 5.85 -4.42
CA PRO A 96 8.42 7.05 -4.78
C PRO A 96 6.89 6.87 -4.81
N PHE A 97 6.38 5.79 -4.21
CA PHE A 97 4.97 5.47 -4.18
C PHE A 97 4.64 4.60 -2.97
N ASP A 98 3.38 4.61 -2.60
CA ASP A 98 2.86 3.68 -1.59
C ASP A 98 2.68 2.29 -2.21
N ILE A 99 3.74 1.49 -2.12
CA ILE A 99 3.76 0.13 -2.66
C ILE A 99 2.69 -0.77 -2.04
N PHE A 100 2.30 -0.54 -0.79
CA PHE A 100 1.27 -1.35 -0.13
C PHE A 100 -0.13 -0.98 -0.65
N SER A 101 -0.45 0.30 -0.81
CA SER A 101 -1.70 0.71 -1.44
C SER A 101 -1.79 0.30 -2.90
N ALA A 102 -0.70 0.46 -3.66
CA ALA A 102 -0.64 0.01 -5.06
C ALA A 102 -0.89 -1.49 -5.18
N SER A 103 -0.22 -2.29 -4.36
CA SER A 103 -0.38 -3.75 -4.37
C SER A 103 -1.79 -4.16 -3.94
N PHE A 104 -2.34 -3.55 -2.89
CA PHE A 104 -3.72 -3.81 -2.47
C PHE A 104 -4.72 -3.47 -3.58
N TYR A 105 -4.57 -2.31 -4.23
CA TYR A 105 -5.47 -1.87 -5.29
C TYR A 105 -5.52 -2.87 -6.45
N LEU A 106 -4.34 -3.31 -6.93
CA LEU A 106 -4.23 -4.24 -8.05
C LEU A 106 -4.73 -5.64 -7.68
N LEU A 107 -4.30 -6.20 -6.55
CA LEU A 107 -4.69 -7.54 -6.11
C LEU A 107 -6.19 -7.65 -5.81
N SER A 108 -6.76 -6.62 -5.18
CA SER A 108 -8.18 -6.61 -4.87
C SER A 108 -9.05 -6.31 -6.08
N ARG A 109 -8.48 -5.99 -7.25
CA ARG A 109 -9.25 -5.50 -8.41
C ARG A 109 -10.15 -4.32 -8.01
N TYR A 110 -9.59 -3.38 -7.23
CA TYR A 110 -10.37 -2.34 -6.55
C TYR A 110 -11.29 -1.53 -7.48
N GLU A 111 -10.85 -1.31 -8.72
CA GLU A 111 -11.59 -0.63 -9.79
C GLU A 111 -12.94 -1.28 -10.13
N GLU A 112 -13.08 -2.60 -9.96
CA GLU A 112 -14.32 -3.33 -10.25
C GLU A 112 -15.43 -3.09 -9.21
N TYR A 113 -15.06 -2.55 -8.04
CA TYR A 113 -16.03 -2.18 -6.99
C TYR A 113 -16.54 -0.74 -7.13
N LEU A 114 -16.05 0.02 -8.12
CA LEU A 114 -16.52 1.36 -8.43
C LEU A 114 -17.59 1.29 -9.53
N PRO A 115 -18.44 2.32 -9.70
CA PRO A 115 -19.29 2.40 -10.88
C PRO A 115 -18.44 2.35 -12.16
N PHE A 116 -18.70 1.38 -13.04
CA PHE A 116 -17.99 1.18 -14.30
C PHE A 116 -18.98 0.95 -15.45
N ASN A 117 -18.53 1.20 -16.67
CA ASN A 117 -19.27 0.83 -17.87
C ASN A 117 -19.01 -0.65 -18.15
N SER A 118 -20.05 -1.46 -18.04
CA SER A 118 -19.92 -2.89 -18.30
C SER A 118 -19.95 -3.22 -19.78
N ASP A 119 -19.35 -4.35 -20.14
CA ASP A 119 -19.57 -4.97 -21.44
C ASP A 119 -20.99 -5.58 -21.55
N GLU A 120 -21.28 -6.22 -22.68
CA GLU A 120 -22.55 -6.91 -22.95
C GLU A 120 -22.88 -8.03 -21.94
N HIS A 121 -21.91 -8.46 -21.14
CA HIS A 121 -22.04 -9.50 -20.12
C HIS A 121 -22.01 -8.95 -18.69
N ASN A 122 -22.15 -7.63 -18.50
CA ASN A 122 -22.07 -6.96 -17.20
C ASN A 122 -20.70 -7.08 -16.51
N ARG A 123 -19.62 -7.29 -17.27
CA ARG A 123 -18.25 -7.43 -16.73
C ARG A 123 -17.48 -6.12 -16.83
N PHE A 124 -16.50 -5.97 -15.95
CA PHE A 124 -15.51 -4.89 -16.07
C PHE A 124 -14.66 -5.12 -17.33
N THR A 125 -14.50 -4.08 -18.14
CA THR A 125 -13.81 -4.17 -19.43
C THR A 125 -12.29 -4.16 -19.25
N PRO A 126 -11.54 -5.03 -19.94
CA PRO A 126 -10.06 -5.02 -19.88
C PRO A 126 -9.47 -3.65 -20.25
N GLU A 127 -10.10 -2.93 -21.18
CA GLU A 127 -9.67 -1.62 -21.66
C GLU A 127 -9.78 -0.53 -20.58
N SER A 128 -10.62 -0.75 -19.57
CA SER A 128 -10.77 0.13 -18.41
C SER A 128 -9.81 -0.21 -17.27
N SER A 129 -9.07 -1.33 -17.37
CA SER A 129 -8.17 -1.78 -16.31
C SER A 129 -6.84 -1.05 -16.34
N ILE A 130 -6.33 -0.72 -15.15
CA ILE A 130 -4.96 -0.21 -14.98
C ILE A 130 -3.93 -1.31 -14.70
N ALA A 131 -4.35 -2.58 -14.63
CA ALA A 131 -3.51 -3.74 -14.33
C ALA A 131 -2.97 -4.42 -15.60
#